data_AF-A0AA91FJ59-F1
#
_entry.id   AF-A0AA91FJ59-F1
#
_cell.length_a   1.000
_cell.length_b   1.000
_cell.length_c   1.000
_cell.angle_alpha   90.00
_cell.angle_beta   90.00
_cell.angle_gamma   90.00
#
_symmetry.space_group_name_H-M   'P 1'
#
loop_
_entity.id
_entity.type
_entity.pdbx_description
1 polymer ?
#
loop_
_entity_poly.entity_id
_entity_poly.type
_entity_poly.pdbx_seq_one_letter_code
_entity_poly.pdbx_strand_id
1 'polypeptide(L)'
;MWSDTDSKKDFLNYSEASEIVVNVLKTPSMLPISIGVFGSWGTGKSTILNLIEDKIQSETNNDFIIIKFDAWLYQGFDDARASLLEVITLEIAKLVQDNESLFKKTKKISKRINKLRLFGLFTEGAALAAGVPMFGMASKAIEAVGNGFNGQANEEDAEAVNKFIESGQEGTKDFLNEEALSAPKEIAALKTELEELLTEFNKKVIVFVDNLDRCLPKQTIQTLESLRLFLFMKNTAFVIAADEDMVRHAVKEHFNGIDEKHVTDYLDKLIQFPVKVPKISTREVRAYLFLLYASIHPIYGQQQEKLENLREGLEKNLRLSWKEEPISVNDALELLDSAAPTSQNLFTNFNVADRIAPLLASSKNVEGNPRIVKRMLNVISMRNMVASARQMPIDLKLIAKMALFERCCDSKAVSTLYNEINATADGKPEIFKKLESSKEDFEQFEKLLPSEWDKYKWFIFDWISLEPALSNRDLRPLVYLSKETVPLRVISKGLSEPASQAFNLLLRTNKVSSRAALQAISIIPDGEEMKVMGLILDELRKSSNWADKPNGYAGAFLLAKEREETRPQFKAFFSEVMPIPKPWFKTSVKDESWFNN
;
A
#
# COMPACT_ATOMS: atom_id res chain seq x y z
N MET A 1 -1.52 7.68 19.52
CA MET A 1 -1.79 6.96 18.24
C MET A 1 -0.65 7.23 17.28
N TRP A 2 -0.44 6.34 16.30
CA TRP A 2 0.71 6.37 15.39
C TRP A 2 0.27 6.67 13.95
N SER A 3 1.04 7.47 13.22
CA SER A 3 0.81 7.73 11.79
C SER A 3 1.06 6.49 10.93
N ASP A 4 0.21 6.24 9.94
CA ASP A 4 0.36 5.11 9.00
C ASP A 4 1.36 5.42 7.86
N THR A 5 2.45 6.10 8.22
CA THR A 5 3.61 6.43 7.39
C THR A 5 4.75 5.43 7.63
N ASP A 6 5.66 5.36 6.67
CA ASP A 6 7.01 4.82 6.84
C ASP A 6 7.80 5.58 7.92
N SER A 7 8.91 4.98 8.35
CA SER A 7 9.81 5.55 9.36
C SER A 7 11.09 6.02 8.69
N LYS A 8 11.65 7.13 9.18
CA LYS A 8 13.04 7.53 8.89
C LYS A 8 14.04 6.93 9.88
N LYS A 9 13.58 6.46 11.04
CA LYS A 9 14.41 5.75 12.03
C LYS A 9 14.25 4.24 11.91
N ASP A 10 15.35 3.51 12.08
CA ASP A 10 15.31 2.05 12.14
C ASP A 10 14.73 1.57 13.47
N PHE A 11 13.49 1.08 13.43
CA PHE A 11 12.82 0.43 14.56
C PHE A 11 12.69 -1.09 14.39
N LEU A 12 13.31 -1.67 13.35
CA LEU A 12 13.07 -3.04 12.88
C LEU A 12 14.35 -3.85 12.60
N ASN A 13 15.53 -3.30 12.93
CA ASN A 13 16.85 -3.83 12.58
C ASN A 13 17.03 -4.02 11.06
N TYR A 14 16.54 -3.06 10.28
CA TYR A 14 16.74 -3.01 8.82
C TYR A 14 18.09 -2.42 8.42
N SER A 15 18.87 -1.95 9.39
CA SER A 15 20.21 -1.43 9.21
C SER A 15 21.14 -2.42 8.50
N GLU A 16 21.10 -3.72 8.82
CA GLU A 16 21.91 -4.75 8.13
C GLU A 16 21.61 -4.83 6.62
N ALA A 17 20.32 -4.86 6.25
CA ALA A 17 19.91 -4.90 4.85
C ALA A 17 20.28 -3.59 4.11
N SER A 18 20.14 -2.44 4.78
CA SER A 18 20.59 -1.15 4.22
C SER A 18 22.10 -1.10 4.04
N GLU A 19 22.89 -1.62 4.99
CA GLU A 19 24.36 -1.64 4.98
C GLU A 19 24.89 -2.45 3.80
N ILE A 20 24.27 -3.59 3.48
CA ILE A 20 24.62 -4.38 2.29
C ILE A 20 24.41 -3.56 1.01
N VAL A 21 23.26 -2.87 0.87
CA VAL A 21 22.96 -2.05 -0.31
C VAL A 21 23.90 -0.84 -0.41
N VAL A 22 24.15 -0.13 0.70
CA VAL A 22 25.07 1.01 0.77
C VAL A 22 26.49 0.60 0.37
N ASN A 23 26.99 -0.53 0.85
CA ASN A 23 28.33 -1.03 0.48
C ASN A 23 28.45 -1.34 -1.02
N VAL A 24 27.40 -1.93 -1.62
CA VAL A 24 27.35 -2.19 -3.07
C VAL A 24 27.33 -0.88 -3.86
N LEU A 25 26.50 0.10 -3.45
CA LEU A 25 26.41 1.42 -4.10
C LEU A 25 27.70 2.25 -3.98
N LYS A 26 28.43 2.12 -2.86
CA LYS A 26 29.71 2.81 -2.65
C LYS A 26 30.82 2.24 -3.54
N THR A 27 30.80 0.95 -3.83
CA THR A 27 31.84 0.24 -4.59
C THR A 27 31.86 0.62 -6.08
N PRO A 28 32.87 1.37 -6.59
CA PRO A 28 32.85 1.89 -7.96
C PRO A 28 32.84 0.81 -9.05
N SER A 29 33.49 -0.32 -8.81
CA SER A 29 33.55 -1.46 -9.76
C SER A 29 32.24 -2.23 -9.90
N MET A 30 31.25 -1.95 -9.04
CA MET A 30 29.89 -2.50 -9.18
C MET A 30 29.03 -1.67 -10.14
N LEU A 31 29.43 -0.43 -10.48
CA LEU A 31 28.61 0.48 -11.27
C LEU A 31 28.84 0.30 -12.80
N PRO A 32 27.79 0.32 -13.63
CA PRO A 32 26.38 0.46 -13.26
C PRO A 32 25.76 -0.78 -12.63
N ILE A 33 24.82 -0.55 -11.70
CA ILE A 33 24.08 -1.62 -11.02
C ILE A 33 22.57 -1.38 -10.92
N SER A 34 21.80 -2.45 -11.02
CA SER A 34 20.41 -2.55 -10.57
C SER A 34 20.27 -3.41 -9.32
N ILE A 35 19.68 -2.83 -8.28
CA ILE A 35 19.40 -3.46 -6.99
C ILE A 35 17.88 -3.56 -6.81
N GLY A 36 17.37 -4.74 -6.48
CA GLY A 36 15.96 -4.94 -6.15
C GLY A 36 15.78 -5.05 -4.64
N VAL A 37 14.91 -4.23 -4.04
CA VAL A 37 14.53 -4.32 -2.61
C VAL A 37 13.14 -4.95 -2.53
N PHE A 38 13.12 -6.27 -2.36
CA PHE A 38 11.92 -7.09 -2.51
C PHE A 38 11.25 -7.43 -1.18
N GLY A 39 9.95 -7.18 -1.09
CA GLY A 39 9.13 -7.58 0.06
C GLY A 39 7.65 -7.29 -0.16
N SER A 40 6.78 -7.97 0.57
CA SER A 40 5.33 -7.80 0.39
C SER A 40 4.82 -6.43 0.85
N TRP A 41 3.56 -6.12 0.56
CA TRP A 41 2.97 -4.83 0.96
C TRP A 41 3.09 -4.57 2.47
N GLY A 42 3.63 -3.39 2.84
CA GLY A 42 3.71 -2.94 4.23
C GLY A 42 4.88 -3.49 5.06
N THR A 43 5.76 -4.33 4.47
CA THR A 43 6.96 -4.85 5.17
C THR A 43 8.04 -3.79 5.43
N GLY A 44 7.97 -2.61 4.81
CA GLY A 44 8.93 -1.53 5.07
C GLY A 44 10.03 -1.36 4.01
N LYS A 45 9.76 -1.74 2.74
CA LYS A 45 10.64 -1.42 1.60
C LYS A 45 11.07 0.05 1.56
N SER A 46 10.12 0.98 1.68
CA SER A 46 10.38 2.43 1.70
C SER A 46 11.20 2.85 2.93
N THR A 47 11.02 2.19 4.09
CA THR A 47 11.89 2.38 5.26
C THR A 47 13.33 2.01 4.93
N ILE A 48 13.57 0.90 4.23
CA ILE A 48 14.93 0.52 3.79
C ILE A 48 15.50 1.55 2.80
N LEU A 49 14.70 2.07 1.86
CA LEU A 49 15.14 3.14 0.96
C LEU A 49 15.57 4.40 1.73
N ASN A 50 14.77 4.85 2.71
CA ASN A 50 15.13 5.98 3.57
C ASN A 50 16.44 5.72 4.35
N LEU A 51 16.62 4.51 4.91
CA LEU A 51 17.87 4.17 5.64
C LEU A 51 19.09 4.12 4.73
N ILE A 52 18.94 3.72 3.46
CA ILE A 52 20.01 3.78 2.45
C ILE A 52 20.31 5.24 2.10
N GLU A 53 19.27 6.09 1.94
CA GLU A 53 19.41 7.52 1.68
C GLU A 53 20.21 8.22 2.77
N ASP A 54 19.74 8.11 4.02
CA ASP A 54 20.32 8.77 5.18
C ASP A 54 21.78 8.33 5.39
N LYS A 55 22.11 7.04 5.20
CA LYS A 55 23.50 6.54 5.24
C LYS A 55 24.37 7.08 4.11
N ILE A 56 23.85 7.19 2.88
CA ILE A 56 24.64 7.74 1.76
C ILE A 56 24.86 9.24 1.91
N GLN A 57 23.86 10.01 2.35
CA GLN A 57 23.98 11.45 2.58
C GLN A 57 24.90 11.77 3.77
N SER A 58 24.90 10.95 4.83
CA SER A 58 25.74 11.16 6.02
C SER A 58 27.19 10.67 5.87
N GLU A 59 27.45 9.62 5.08
CA GLU A 59 28.78 9.02 4.92
C GLU A 59 29.59 9.51 3.70
N THR A 60 29.05 10.41 2.86
CA THR A 60 29.70 10.82 1.59
C THR A 60 29.73 12.33 1.41
N ASN A 61 30.81 12.86 0.80
CA ASN A 61 31.01 14.31 0.62
C ASN A 61 30.20 14.87 -0.57
N ASN A 62 28.91 14.55 -0.65
CA ASN A 62 28.04 14.83 -1.79
C ASN A 62 28.55 14.22 -3.12
N ASP A 63 29.24 13.06 -3.06
CA ASP A 63 29.72 12.30 -4.24
C ASP A 63 28.57 11.66 -5.05
N PHE A 64 27.39 11.59 -4.45
CA PHE A 64 26.19 10.96 -4.99
C PHE A 64 25.07 11.98 -5.19
N ILE A 65 24.35 11.88 -6.32
CA ILE A 65 22.98 12.37 -6.45
C ILE A 65 22.04 11.25 -6.04
N ILE A 66 20.97 11.59 -5.31
CA ILE A 66 19.85 10.69 -5.07
C ILE A 66 18.62 11.28 -5.75
N ILE A 67 18.01 10.53 -6.67
CA ILE A 67 16.80 10.90 -7.41
C ILE A 67 15.70 9.94 -7.01
N LYS A 68 14.54 10.46 -6.61
CA LYS A 68 13.38 9.65 -6.21
C LYS A 68 12.33 9.64 -7.32
N PHE A 69 11.88 8.44 -7.67
CA PHE A 69 10.84 8.21 -8.68
C PHE A 69 9.77 7.28 -8.11
N ASP A 70 8.60 7.82 -7.81
CA ASP A 70 7.42 7.03 -7.47
C ASP A 70 6.70 6.63 -8.76
N ALA A 71 6.80 5.36 -9.15
CA ALA A 71 6.22 4.87 -10.40
C ALA A 71 4.68 5.01 -10.44
N TRP A 72 4.04 5.01 -9.28
CA TRP A 72 2.58 5.07 -9.15
C TRP A 72 2.04 6.49 -9.37
N LEU A 73 2.79 7.52 -8.97
CA LEU A 73 2.42 8.92 -9.26
C LEU A 73 2.37 9.24 -10.77
N TYR A 74 3.17 8.54 -11.57
CA TYR A 74 3.19 8.69 -13.03
C TYR A 74 2.26 7.70 -13.76
N GLN A 75 1.44 6.95 -13.03
CA GLN A 75 0.46 6.03 -13.63
C GLN A 75 -0.68 6.79 -14.33
N GLY A 76 -0.66 6.79 -15.67
CA GLY A 76 -1.69 7.41 -16.49
C GLY A 76 -1.18 8.53 -17.40
N PHE A 77 0.08 8.94 -17.25
CA PHE A 77 0.78 9.61 -18.35
C PHE A 77 1.08 8.56 -19.43
N ASP A 78 0.86 8.90 -20.70
CA ASP A 78 0.99 7.97 -21.85
C ASP A 78 2.41 7.40 -22.08
N ASP A 79 3.39 7.84 -21.28
CA ASP A 79 4.80 7.60 -21.47
C ASP A 79 5.60 7.58 -20.15
N ALA A 80 5.81 6.38 -19.61
CA ALA A 80 6.69 6.16 -18.46
C ALA A 80 8.17 6.46 -18.76
N ARG A 81 8.60 6.34 -20.03
CA ARG A 81 9.99 6.53 -20.46
C ARG A 81 10.37 8.01 -20.40
N ALA A 82 9.59 8.88 -21.05
CA ALA A 82 9.77 10.33 -20.93
C ALA A 82 9.56 10.82 -19.50
N SER A 83 8.58 10.29 -18.76
CA SER A 83 8.34 10.72 -17.36
C SER A 83 9.56 10.48 -16.47
N LEU A 84 10.17 9.29 -16.54
CA LEU A 84 11.42 8.99 -15.81
C LEU A 84 12.59 9.86 -16.29
N LEU A 85 12.72 10.03 -17.62
CA LEU A 85 13.74 10.89 -18.24
C LEU A 85 13.63 12.35 -17.81
N GLU A 86 12.41 12.88 -17.74
CA GLU A 86 12.09 14.25 -17.37
C GLU A 86 12.40 14.48 -15.89
N VAL A 87 11.99 13.58 -14.98
CA VAL A 87 12.35 13.63 -13.56
C VAL A 87 13.87 13.61 -13.34
N ILE A 88 14.59 12.69 -13.99
CA ILE A 88 16.05 12.60 -13.88
C ILE A 88 16.72 13.87 -14.41
N THR A 89 16.26 14.39 -15.56
CA THR A 89 16.83 15.59 -16.18
C THR A 89 16.56 16.84 -15.34
N LEU A 90 15.36 16.98 -14.77
CA LEU A 90 14.99 18.07 -13.87
C LEU A 90 15.85 18.07 -12.61
N GLU A 91 16.02 16.91 -11.97
CA GLU A 91 16.77 16.83 -10.70
C GLU A 91 18.26 17.10 -10.92
N ILE A 92 18.84 16.61 -12.02
CA ILE A 92 20.21 17.01 -12.38
C ILE A 92 20.27 18.49 -12.76
N ALA A 93 19.26 19.06 -13.44
CA ALA A 93 19.23 20.47 -13.83
C ALA A 93 19.30 21.43 -12.62
N LYS A 94 18.61 21.12 -11.52
CA LYS A 94 18.74 21.86 -10.25
C LYS A 94 20.18 21.83 -9.73
N LEU A 95 20.80 20.65 -9.71
CA LEU A 95 22.14 20.42 -9.15
C LEU A 95 23.28 20.98 -10.01
N VAL A 96 23.02 21.32 -11.28
CA VAL A 96 23.99 21.95 -12.18
C VAL A 96 23.65 23.41 -12.52
N GLN A 97 22.68 24.03 -11.85
CA GLN A 97 22.21 25.38 -12.18
C GLN A 97 23.33 26.43 -12.19
N ASP A 98 24.32 26.28 -11.30
CA ASP A 98 25.48 27.18 -11.18
C ASP A 98 26.60 26.88 -12.20
N ASN A 99 26.47 25.81 -12.98
CA ASN A 99 27.42 25.43 -14.03
C ASN A 99 26.79 25.57 -15.42
N GLU A 100 27.06 26.69 -16.09
CA GLU A 100 26.49 26.99 -17.41
C GLU A 100 26.71 25.88 -18.47
N SER A 101 27.85 25.16 -18.45
CA SER A 101 28.14 24.10 -19.42
C SER A 101 27.13 22.96 -19.27
N LEU A 102 27.03 22.46 -18.04
CA LEU A 102 26.16 21.34 -17.69
C LEU A 102 24.67 21.72 -17.77
N PHE A 103 24.30 22.94 -17.37
CA PHE A 103 22.93 23.43 -17.49
C PHE A 103 22.49 23.63 -18.96
N LYS A 104 23.40 23.99 -19.86
CA LYS A 104 23.13 23.98 -21.31
C LYS A 104 22.94 22.54 -21.83
N LYS A 105 23.69 21.55 -21.31
CA LYS A 105 23.50 20.13 -21.64
C LYS A 105 22.18 19.56 -21.13
N THR A 106 21.76 19.82 -19.88
CA THR A 106 20.44 19.38 -19.37
C THR A 106 19.28 19.95 -20.19
N LYS A 107 19.35 21.24 -20.56
CA LYS A 107 18.35 21.85 -21.46
C LYS A 107 18.30 21.19 -22.84
N LYS A 108 19.44 20.79 -23.41
CA LYS A 108 19.48 20.07 -24.69
C LYS A 108 18.79 18.70 -24.60
N ILE A 109 19.08 17.96 -23.53
CA ILE A 109 18.46 16.66 -23.21
C ILE A 109 16.94 16.80 -23.03
N SER A 110 16.48 17.79 -22.23
CA SER A 110 15.06 18.09 -22.03
C SER A 110 14.33 18.42 -23.34
N LYS A 111 14.92 19.26 -24.20
CA LYS A 111 14.38 19.52 -25.55
C LYS A 111 14.25 18.25 -26.39
N ARG A 112 15.22 17.32 -26.29
CA ARG A 112 15.19 16.04 -27.01
C ARG A 112 14.13 15.08 -26.48
N ILE A 113 13.93 15.01 -25.15
CA ILE A 113 12.85 14.24 -24.51
C ILE A 113 11.48 14.76 -24.99
N ASN A 114 11.27 16.08 -24.93
CA ASN A 114 10.04 16.71 -25.41
C ASN A 114 9.80 16.48 -26.92
N LYS A 115 10.86 16.53 -27.74
CA LYS A 115 10.80 16.19 -29.17
C LYS A 115 10.30 14.75 -29.38
N LEU A 116 10.93 13.76 -28.74
CA LEU A 116 10.55 12.34 -28.84
C LEU A 116 9.11 12.08 -28.36
N ARG A 117 8.67 12.76 -27.29
CA ARG A 117 7.29 12.71 -26.78
C ARG A 117 6.29 13.30 -27.77
N LEU A 118 6.59 14.45 -28.37
CA LEU A 118 5.73 15.12 -29.37
C LEU A 118 5.53 14.27 -30.64
N PHE A 119 6.56 13.53 -31.06
CA PHE A 119 6.49 12.59 -32.19
C PHE A 119 5.87 11.22 -31.83
N GLY A 120 5.40 11.02 -30.60
CA GLY A 120 4.76 9.76 -30.16
C GLY A 120 5.70 8.55 -30.12
N LEU A 121 7.01 8.75 -30.25
CA LEU A 121 8.01 7.69 -30.44
C LEU A 121 8.24 6.82 -29.19
N PHE A 122 7.75 7.26 -28.04
CA PHE A 122 7.71 6.46 -26.82
C PHE A 122 6.41 5.68 -26.62
N THR A 123 5.34 5.99 -27.36
CA THR A 123 4.08 5.25 -27.27
C THR A 123 4.18 3.91 -27.99
N GLU A 124 3.77 2.83 -27.31
CA GLU A 124 3.75 1.48 -27.87
C GLU A 124 2.59 1.33 -28.87
N GLY A 125 2.82 1.83 -30.09
CA GLY A 125 1.84 1.81 -31.19
C GLY A 125 2.33 2.35 -32.53
N ALA A 126 3.56 2.90 -32.61
CA ALA A 126 4.11 3.66 -33.75
C ALA A 126 4.26 2.93 -35.10
N ALA A 127 3.70 1.72 -35.27
CA ALA A 127 3.72 0.96 -36.52
C ALA A 127 2.39 0.98 -37.30
N LEU A 128 1.27 1.37 -36.69
CA LEU A 128 -0.06 1.20 -37.31
C LEU A 128 -0.51 2.41 -38.13
N ALA A 129 -0.04 2.40 -39.38
CA ALA A 129 -0.62 3.04 -40.57
C ALA A 129 -0.48 4.57 -40.74
N ALA A 130 0.38 4.92 -41.71
CA ALA A 130 0.52 6.23 -42.36
C ALA A 130 1.08 7.38 -41.50
N GLY A 131 1.66 8.37 -42.19
CA GLY A 131 2.04 9.62 -41.55
C GLY A 131 0.79 10.46 -41.24
N VAL A 132 0.45 10.54 -39.94
CA VAL A 132 -0.46 11.52 -39.30
C VAL A 132 -1.95 11.43 -39.74
N PRO A 133 -2.98 11.48 -38.85
CA PRO A 133 -3.04 11.75 -37.41
C PRO A 133 -3.50 10.47 -36.64
N MET A 134 -4.11 10.38 -35.44
CA MET A 134 -4.79 11.34 -34.54
C MET A 134 -4.61 11.00 -33.03
N PHE A 135 -3.98 11.91 -32.28
CA PHE A 135 -4.34 12.23 -30.88
C PHE A 135 -4.18 13.74 -30.55
N GLY A 136 -3.78 14.56 -31.53
CA GLY A 136 -3.52 16.00 -31.42
C GLY A 136 -4.76 16.90 -31.22
N MET A 137 -5.79 16.41 -30.52
CA MET A 137 -6.93 17.21 -30.06
C MET A 137 -7.16 17.16 -28.54
N ALA A 138 -6.49 16.26 -27.80
CA ALA A 138 -6.49 16.31 -26.33
C ALA A 138 -5.48 17.34 -25.77
N SER A 139 -4.42 17.63 -26.52
CA SER A 139 -3.31 18.50 -26.10
C SER A 139 -3.68 19.97 -25.86
N LYS A 140 -4.83 20.46 -26.34
CA LYS A 140 -5.35 21.79 -26.02
C LYS A 140 -6.06 21.89 -24.66
N ALA A 141 -6.21 20.79 -23.92
CA ALA A 141 -6.74 20.82 -22.55
C ALA A 141 -5.65 20.94 -21.47
N ILE A 142 -4.38 20.71 -21.82
CA ILE A 142 -3.21 20.82 -20.92
C ILE A 142 -2.38 22.08 -21.24
N GLU A 143 -3.06 23.14 -21.71
CA GLU A 143 -2.50 24.51 -21.70
C GLU A 143 -2.51 25.12 -20.28
N ALA A 144 -3.03 24.38 -19.28
CA ALA A 144 -3.03 24.70 -17.86
C ALA A 144 -1.92 23.94 -17.09
N VAL A 145 -0.67 24.06 -17.54
CA VAL A 145 0.49 23.88 -16.64
C VAL A 145 0.52 25.09 -15.71
N GLY A 146 -0.29 25.05 -14.67
CA GLY A 146 -0.47 26.16 -13.72
C GLY A 146 -1.10 25.67 -12.43
N ASN A 147 -0.30 25.68 -11.35
CA ASN A 147 -0.60 25.19 -9.99
C ASN A 147 -0.68 23.65 -9.88
N GLY A 148 0.36 23.00 -9.32
CA GLY A 148 0.35 21.55 -9.15
C GLY A 148 1.48 20.89 -8.35
N PHE A 149 2.62 21.54 -8.10
CA PHE A 149 3.64 21.00 -7.20
C PHE A 149 3.33 21.35 -5.74
N ASN A 150 2.61 20.48 -5.05
CA ASN A 150 2.40 20.55 -3.60
C ASN A 150 2.96 19.30 -2.90
N GLY A 151 4.28 19.29 -2.77
CA GLY A 151 5.03 18.32 -1.97
C GLY A 151 6.35 18.97 -1.55
N GLN A 152 6.37 19.52 -0.33
CA GLN A 152 7.51 20.14 0.39
C GLN A 152 8.75 20.47 -0.46
N ALA A 153 8.76 21.67 -1.05
CA ALA A 153 9.93 22.31 -1.63
C ALA A 153 10.18 23.64 -0.89
N ASN A 154 11.44 24.01 -0.71
CA ASN A 154 11.78 25.32 -0.13
C ASN A 154 11.62 26.42 -1.19
N GLU A 155 11.52 27.68 -0.77
CA GLU A 155 11.29 28.80 -1.70
C GLU A 155 12.40 28.94 -2.77
N GLU A 156 13.64 28.53 -2.45
CA GLU A 156 14.78 28.51 -3.38
C GLU A 156 14.62 27.49 -4.54
N ASP A 157 13.98 26.34 -4.29
CA ASP A 157 13.75 25.30 -5.32
C ASP A 157 12.76 25.77 -6.40
N ALA A 158 11.81 26.63 -6.01
CA ALA A 158 10.72 27.07 -6.89
C ALA A 158 11.21 27.98 -8.02
N GLU A 159 12.19 28.85 -7.77
CA GLU A 159 12.76 29.72 -8.81
C GLU A 159 13.50 28.94 -9.90
N ALA A 160 14.28 27.94 -9.51
CA ALA A 160 15.04 27.11 -10.43
C ALA A 160 14.11 26.31 -11.37
N VAL A 161 13.04 25.74 -10.80
CA VAL A 161 12.00 25.02 -11.54
C VAL A 161 11.27 25.95 -12.52
N ASN A 162 10.85 27.15 -12.09
CA ASN A 162 10.17 28.11 -12.96
C ASN A 162 11.05 28.55 -14.14
N LYS A 163 12.32 28.94 -13.90
CA LYS A 163 13.28 29.31 -14.96
C LYS A 163 13.55 28.17 -15.95
N PHE A 164 13.49 26.91 -15.50
CA PHE A 164 13.62 25.74 -16.36
C PHE A 164 12.38 25.52 -17.22
N ILE A 165 11.17 25.64 -16.65
CA ILE A 165 9.90 25.48 -17.36
C ILE A 165 9.71 26.57 -18.41
N GLU A 166 9.89 27.85 -18.07
CA GLU A 166 9.71 28.99 -18.98
C GLU A 166 10.62 28.88 -20.22
N SER A 167 11.92 28.59 -20.01
CA SER A 167 12.88 28.44 -21.11
C SER A 167 12.79 27.11 -21.88
N GLY A 168 11.93 26.19 -21.44
CA GLY A 168 11.54 25.00 -22.19
C GLY A 168 10.48 25.29 -23.26
N GLN A 169 9.61 26.29 -23.04
CA GLN A 169 8.45 26.57 -23.90
C GLN A 169 8.78 27.38 -25.16
N GLU A 170 9.82 28.22 -25.13
CA GLU A 170 10.18 29.12 -26.25
C GLU A 170 10.49 28.42 -27.58
N GLY A 171 10.84 27.13 -27.57
CA GLY A 171 11.18 26.38 -28.79
C GLY A 171 10.00 25.87 -29.61
N THR A 172 8.77 25.94 -29.10
CA THR A 172 7.62 25.14 -29.63
C THR A 172 7.19 25.46 -31.06
N LYS A 173 7.60 26.58 -31.67
CA LYS A 173 7.15 27.00 -33.00
C LYS A 173 7.97 26.45 -34.19
N ASP A 174 9.24 26.07 -33.98
CA ASP A 174 10.13 25.68 -35.08
C ASP A 174 10.06 24.18 -35.45
N PHE A 175 9.44 23.34 -34.61
CA PHE A 175 9.51 21.88 -34.75
C PHE A 175 8.54 21.24 -35.77
N LEU A 176 7.80 22.04 -36.55
CA LEU A 176 6.79 21.52 -37.50
C LEU A 176 7.36 21.18 -38.90
N ASN A 177 8.60 21.57 -39.21
CA ASN A 177 9.23 21.35 -40.52
C ASN A 177 10.62 20.72 -40.38
N GLU A 178 10.68 19.40 -40.20
CA GLU A 178 11.87 18.61 -40.59
C GLU A 178 11.48 17.15 -40.86
N GLU A 179 12.20 16.50 -41.76
CA GLU A 179 11.87 15.17 -42.30
C GLU A 179 11.84 14.07 -41.22
N ALA A 180 11.06 13.01 -41.47
CA ALA A 180 10.77 11.93 -40.54
C ALA A 180 12.04 11.37 -39.85
N LEU A 181 12.28 11.82 -38.62
CA LEU A 181 13.47 11.48 -37.86
C LEU A 181 13.47 10.01 -37.44
N SER A 182 14.61 9.35 -37.69
CA SER A 182 14.83 7.97 -37.28
C SER A 182 14.92 7.88 -35.76
N ALA A 183 13.87 7.36 -35.11
CA ALA A 183 13.80 7.23 -33.65
C ALA A 183 15.03 6.58 -32.99
N PRO A 184 15.67 5.53 -33.57
CA PRO A 184 16.93 4.99 -33.05
C PRO A 184 18.07 6.01 -32.98
N LYS A 185 18.17 6.96 -33.92
CA LYS A 185 19.20 8.01 -33.89
C LYS A 185 18.96 9.01 -32.76
N GLU A 186 17.71 9.40 -32.54
CA GLU A 186 17.33 10.31 -31.45
C GLU A 186 17.54 9.67 -30.07
N ILE A 187 17.18 8.38 -29.90
CA ILE A 187 17.44 7.62 -28.67
C ILE A 187 18.94 7.43 -28.44
N ALA A 188 19.72 7.11 -29.48
CA ALA A 188 21.17 6.99 -29.36
C ALA A 188 21.83 8.33 -28.97
N ALA A 189 21.43 9.44 -29.61
CA ALA A 189 21.93 10.77 -29.27
C ALA A 189 21.54 11.21 -27.85
N LEU A 190 20.31 10.91 -27.41
CA LEU A 190 19.87 11.12 -26.03
C LEU A 190 20.75 10.36 -25.03
N LYS A 191 21.07 9.10 -25.31
CA LYS A 191 21.97 8.28 -24.47
C LYS A 191 23.37 8.89 -24.40
N THR A 192 23.95 9.28 -25.54
CA THR A 192 25.28 9.91 -25.58
C THR A 192 25.31 11.23 -24.82
N GLU A 193 24.31 12.10 -24.99
CA GLU A 193 24.24 13.40 -24.30
C GLU A 193 24.13 13.23 -22.78
N LEU A 194 23.36 12.24 -22.32
CA LEU A 194 23.28 11.87 -20.90
C LEU A 194 24.58 11.25 -20.39
N GLU A 195 25.25 10.37 -21.16
CA GLU A 195 26.56 9.80 -20.77
C GLU A 195 27.65 10.89 -20.65
N GLU A 196 27.71 11.83 -21.61
CA GLU A 196 28.60 12.99 -21.55
C GLU A 196 28.32 13.89 -20.35
N LEU A 197 27.03 14.13 -20.05
CA LEU A 197 26.62 14.94 -18.90
C LEU A 197 26.99 14.26 -17.57
N LEU A 198 26.73 12.96 -17.42
CA LEU A 198 27.06 12.20 -16.21
C LEU A 198 28.57 12.08 -15.99
N THR A 199 29.36 12.01 -17.07
CA THR A 199 30.83 11.96 -16.99
C THR A 199 31.44 13.32 -16.70
N GLU A 200 30.96 14.42 -17.30
CA GLU A 200 31.44 15.78 -17.00
C GLU A 200 31.00 16.26 -15.61
N PHE A 201 29.82 15.85 -15.12
CA PHE A 201 29.37 16.15 -13.76
C PHE A 201 30.15 15.40 -12.68
N ASN A 202 30.82 14.30 -13.03
CA ASN A 202 31.73 13.54 -12.16
C ASN A 202 31.15 13.13 -10.79
N LYS A 203 29.83 12.87 -10.73
CA LYS A 203 29.14 12.29 -9.56
C LYS A 203 28.49 10.96 -9.93
N LYS A 204 28.21 10.16 -8.91
CA LYS A 204 27.39 8.94 -9.06
C LYS A 204 25.91 9.31 -8.95
N VAL A 205 25.04 8.71 -9.75
CA VAL A 205 23.59 8.96 -9.70
C VAL A 205 22.87 7.71 -9.24
N ILE A 206 22.17 7.81 -8.12
CA ILE A 206 21.32 6.75 -7.57
C ILE A 206 19.87 7.13 -7.84
N VAL A 207 19.14 6.28 -8.54
CA VAL A 207 17.70 6.44 -8.78
C VAL A 207 16.94 5.42 -7.93
N PHE A 208 16.19 5.92 -6.95
CA PHE A 208 15.26 5.12 -6.17
C PHE A 208 13.91 5.05 -6.87
N VAL A 209 13.44 3.83 -7.12
CA VAL A 209 12.14 3.55 -7.74
C VAL A 209 11.27 2.85 -6.69
N ASP A 210 10.16 3.48 -6.29
CA ASP A 210 9.21 2.89 -5.32
C ASP A 210 7.80 2.79 -5.94
N ASN A 211 6.93 2.02 -5.27
CA ASN A 211 5.52 1.79 -5.62
C ASN A 211 5.25 1.18 -7.01
N LEU A 212 6.27 0.58 -7.65
CA LEU A 212 6.16 -0.14 -8.92
C LEU A 212 5.15 -1.30 -8.88
N ASP A 213 4.95 -1.87 -7.69
CA ASP A 213 3.98 -2.93 -7.36
C ASP A 213 2.53 -2.43 -7.21
N ARG A 214 2.29 -1.12 -7.26
CA ARG A 214 0.95 -0.52 -7.24
C ARG A 214 0.45 -0.10 -8.62
N CYS A 215 1.34 -0.05 -9.61
CA CYS A 215 1.00 0.25 -10.98
C CYS A 215 0.13 -0.86 -11.60
N LEU A 216 -0.66 -0.49 -12.61
CA LEU A 216 -1.29 -1.48 -13.49
C LEU A 216 -0.21 -2.30 -14.22
N PRO A 217 -0.46 -3.59 -14.52
CA PRO A 217 0.51 -4.51 -15.13
C PRO A 217 1.27 -3.94 -16.34
N LYS A 218 0.56 -3.29 -17.27
CA LYS A 218 1.17 -2.66 -18.45
C LYS A 218 2.16 -1.55 -18.06
N GLN A 219 1.77 -0.66 -17.15
CA GLN A 219 2.60 0.44 -16.66
C GLN A 219 3.81 -0.06 -15.85
N THR A 220 3.68 -1.14 -15.09
CA THR A 220 4.82 -1.81 -14.42
C THR A 220 5.88 -2.24 -15.44
N ILE A 221 5.47 -2.89 -16.54
CA ILE A 221 6.42 -3.32 -17.59
C ILE A 221 7.01 -2.12 -18.34
N GLN A 222 6.20 -1.15 -18.73
CA GLN A 222 6.70 0.07 -19.38
C GLN A 222 7.71 0.81 -18.50
N THR A 223 7.49 0.87 -17.18
CA THR A 223 8.45 1.44 -16.23
C THR A 223 9.74 0.63 -16.16
N LEU A 224 9.66 -0.71 -16.05
CA LEU A 224 10.82 -1.59 -16.06
C LEU A 224 11.66 -1.47 -17.33
N GLU A 225 11.02 -1.34 -18.50
CA GLU A 225 11.70 -1.07 -19.76
C GLU A 225 12.27 0.35 -19.84
N SER A 226 11.64 1.33 -19.19
CA SER A 226 12.18 2.69 -19.06
C SER A 226 13.51 2.67 -18.30
N LEU A 227 13.56 1.93 -17.19
CA LEU A 227 14.78 1.75 -16.41
C LEU A 227 15.87 1.09 -17.25
N ARG A 228 15.53 0.08 -18.08
CA ARG A 228 16.47 -0.60 -18.97
C ARG A 228 17.27 0.32 -19.90
N LEU A 229 16.72 1.47 -20.30
CA LEU A 229 17.45 2.46 -21.12
C LEU A 229 18.58 3.16 -20.33
N PHE A 230 18.43 3.30 -19.01
CA PHE A 230 19.40 3.91 -18.10
C PHE A 230 20.30 2.93 -17.35
N LEU A 231 19.86 1.68 -17.16
CA LEU A 231 20.52 0.66 -16.33
C LEU A 231 21.97 0.30 -16.73
N PHE A 232 22.49 0.89 -17.82
CA PHE A 232 23.81 0.61 -18.39
C PHE A 232 24.66 1.87 -18.60
N MET A 233 24.32 3.00 -17.96
CA MET A 233 25.09 4.25 -18.05
C MET A 233 26.23 4.26 -17.02
N LYS A 234 27.35 4.90 -17.32
CA LYS A 234 28.47 4.96 -16.34
C LYS A 234 28.05 5.75 -15.10
N ASN A 235 28.55 5.32 -13.94
CA ASN A 235 28.30 5.94 -12.64
C ASN A 235 26.83 5.96 -12.17
N THR A 236 25.92 5.21 -12.78
CA THR A 236 24.51 5.13 -12.34
C THR A 236 24.21 3.88 -11.52
N ALA A 237 23.35 3.99 -10.52
CA ALA A 237 22.75 2.87 -9.82
C ALA A 237 21.23 3.04 -9.72
N PHE A 238 20.50 1.93 -9.73
CA PHE A 238 19.06 1.90 -9.53
C PHE A 238 18.73 1.03 -8.33
N VAL A 239 17.85 1.50 -7.44
CA VAL A 239 17.33 0.70 -6.32
C VAL A 239 15.81 0.66 -6.44
N ILE A 240 15.28 -0.51 -6.77
CA ILE A 240 13.88 -0.73 -7.13
C ILE A 240 13.17 -1.44 -5.98
N ALA A 241 12.35 -0.72 -5.22
CA ALA A 241 11.46 -1.27 -4.22
C ALA A 241 10.17 -1.80 -4.86
N ALA A 242 9.92 -3.11 -4.74
CA ALA A 242 8.72 -3.75 -5.27
C ALA A 242 8.33 -5.01 -4.49
N ASP A 243 7.06 -5.40 -4.58
CA ASP A 243 6.62 -6.76 -4.27
C ASP A 243 6.99 -7.67 -5.46
N GLU A 244 7.85 -8.66 -5.21
CA GLU A 244 8.40 -9.54 -6.25
C GLU A 244 7.28 -10.32 -6.96
N ASP A 245 6.27 -10.79 -6.23
CA ASP A 245 5.18 -11.60 -6.77
C ASP A 245 4.22 -10.74 -7.63
N MET A 246 3.98 -9.48 -7.25
CA MET A 246 3.19 -8.54 -8.05
C MET A 246 3.90 -8.18 -9.37
N VAL A 247 5.22 -8.00 -9.35
CA VAL A 247 5.98 -7.76 -10.58
C VAL A 247 6.02 -9.02 -11.46
N ARG A 248 6.22 -10.21 -10.89
CA ARG A 248 6.12 -11.49 -11.62
C ARG A 248 4.75 -11.65 -12.30
N HIS A 249 3.66 -11.31 -11.60
CA HIS A 249 2.31 -11.28 -12.17
C HIS A 249 2.21 -10.31 -13.36
N ALA A 250 2.71 -9.08 -13.21
CA ALA A 250 2.67 -8.08 -14.28
C ALA A 250 3.42 -8.53 -15.56
N VAL A 251 4.58 -9.17 -15.40
CA VAL A 251 5.36 -9.74 -16.52
C VAL A 251 4.57 -10.85 -17.22
N LYS A 252 3.96 -11.75 -16.44
CA LYS A 252 3.17 -12.88 -16.95
C LYS A 252 1.88 -12.45 -17.66
N GLU A 253 1.25 -11.38 -17.21
CA GLU A 253 0.05 -10.81 -17.85
C GLU A 253 0.39 -10.06 -19.14
N HIS A 254 1.53 -9.38 -19.19
CA HIS A 254 1.99 -8.66 -20.39
C HIS A 254 2.43 -9.63 -21.51
N PHE A 255 3.20 -10.67 -21.17
CA PHE A 255 3.70 -11.65 -22.13
C PHE A 255 2.82 -12.92 -22.11
N ASN A 256 1.72 -12.91 -22.86
CA ASN A 256 0.80 -14.05 -22.97
C ASN A 256 1.52 -15.38 -23.26
N GLY A 257 1.36 -16.36 -22.37
CA GLY A 257 1.82 -17.74 -22.58
C GLY A 257 3.29 -18.01 -22.26
N ILE A 258 3.97 -17.15 -21.49
CA ILE A 258 5.33 -17.45 -21.01
C ILE A 258 5.33 -18.31 -19.73
N ASP A 259 6.31 -19.21 -19.64
CA ASP A 259 6.58 -20.01 -18.45
C ASP A 259 7.29 -19.19 -17.35
N GLU A 260 7.20 -19.64 -16.10
CA GLU A 260 7.85 -19.02 -14.91
C GLU A 260 9.36 -18.80 -15.08
N LYS A 261 10.02 -19.64 -15.88
CA LYS A 261 11.43 -19.47 -16.23
C LYS A 261 11.67 -18.17 -16.98
N HIS A 262 10.84 -17.85 -17.98
CA HIS A 262 10.98 -16.62 -18.76
C HIS A 262 10.66 -15.36 -17.95
N VAL A 263 9.72 -15.44 -17.00
CA VAL A 263 9.46 -14.37 -16.03
C VAL A 263 10.73 -14.11 -15.18
N THR A 264 11.37 -15.17 -14.69
CA THR A 264 12.60 -15.07 -13.90
C THR A 264 13.77 -14.55 -14.75
N ASP A 265 13.99 -15.10 -15.95
CA ASP A 265 15.00 -14.65 -16.91
C ASP A 265 14.80 -13.18 -17.35
N TYR A 266 13.60 -12.61 -17.21
CA TYR A 266 13.32 -11.20 -17.48
C TYR A 266 13.73 -10.32 -16.29
N LEU A 267 13.39 -10.73 -15.06
CA LEU A 267 13.76 -10.02 -13.84
C LEU A 267 15.27 -10.03 -13.60
N ASP A 268 15.94 -11.17 -13.76
CA ASP A 268 17.40 -11.30 -13.55
C ASP A 268 18.22 -10.43 -14.53
N LYS A 269 17.66 -10.11 -15.71
CA LYS A 269 18.27 -9.18 -16.68
C LYS A 269 18.11 -7.71 -16.31
N LEU A 270 17.12 -7.39 -15.48
CA LEU A 270 16.82 -6.03 -15.04
C LEU A 270 17.32 -5.75 -13.63
N ILE A 271 17.47 -6.77 -12.79
CA ILE A 271 17.81 -6.66 -11.37
C ILE A 271 18.99 -7.60 -11.11
N GLN A 272 20.18 -7.01 -11.03
CA GLN A 272 21.45 -7.74 -10.91
C GLN A 272 21.74 -8.16 -9.47
N PHE A 273 21.22 -7.42 -8.48
CA PHE A 273 21.44 -7.68 -7.07
C PHE A 273 20.12 -7.66 -6.29
N PRO A 274 19.46 -8.82 -6.09
CA PRO A 274 18.22 -8.92 -5.34
C PRO A 274 18.48 -8.97 -3.83
N VAL A 275 17.93 -8.00 -3.09
CA VAL A 275 17.92 -7.93 -1.62
C VAL A 275 16.49 -8.11 -1.14
N LYS A 276 16.23 -9.13 -0.31
CA LYS A 276 14.92 -9.34 0.29
C LYS A 276 14.82 -8.62 1.62
N VAL A 277 13.69 -7.95 1.87
CA VAL A 277 13.35 -7.38 3.19
C VAL A 277 13.38 -8.52 4.21
N PRO A 278 14.14 -8.42 5.31
CA PRO A 278 14.18 -9.46 6.33
C PRO A 278 12.80 -9.75 6.90
N LYS A 279 12.46 -11.03 7.07
CA LYS A 279 11.26 -11.43 7.81
C LYS A 279 11.49 -11.10 9.29
N ILE A 280 10.55 -10.36 9.87
CA ILE A 280 10.58 -9.89 11.26
C ILE A 280 10.19 -11.07 12.16
N SER A 281 11.07 -11.46 13.10
CA SER A 281 10.75 -12.50 14.08
C SER A 281 10.03 -11.90 15.30
N THR A 282 9.66 -12.77 16.24
CA THR A 282 9.13 -12.37 17.55
C THR A 282 9.98 -11.30 18.25
N ARG A 283 11.32 -11.36 18.13
CA ARG A 283 12.23 -10.42 18.79
C ARG A 283 12.13 -9.01 18.19
N GLU A 284 12.12 -8.89 16.86
CA GLU A 284 11.97 -7.60 16.16
C GLU A 284 10.55 -7.04 16.32
N VAL A 285 9.48 -7.87 16.25
CA VAL A 285 8.11 -7.40 16.55
C VAL A 285 8.03 -6.82 17.97
N ARG A 286 8.65 -7.48 18.94
CA ARG A 286 8.66 -7.05 20.35
C ARG A 286 9.41 -5.73 20.54
N ALA A 287 10.62 -5.62 19.99
CA ALA A 287 11.39 -4.38 20.01
C ALA A 287 10.65 -3.22 19.32
N TYR A 288 10.03 -3.49 18.17
CA TYR A 288 9.20 -2.52 17.44
C TYR A 288 8.03 -2.03 18.29
N LEU A 289 7.31 -2.93 18.95
CA LEU A 289 6.20 -2.59 19.85
C LEU A 289 6.67 -1.73 21.04
N PHE A 290 7.84 -2.02 21.63
CA PHE A 290 8.42 -1.20 22.71
C PHE A 290 8.72 0.22 22.22
N LEU A 291 9.38 0.37 21.06
CA LEU A 291 9.68 1.66 20.44
C LEU A 291 8.40 2.44 20.08
N LEU A 292 7.37 1.76 19.55
CA LEU A 292 6.07 2.38 19.30
C LEU A 292 5.44 2.89 20.61
N TYR A 293 5.38 2.09 21.67
CA TYR A 293 4.81 2.56 22.94
C TYR A 293 5.62 3.68 23.60
N ALA A 294 6.96 3.65 23.52
CA ALA A 294 7.81 4.71 24.06
C ALA A 294 7.65 6.03 23.28
N SER A 295 7.61 5.97 21.94
CA SER A 295 7.52 7.16 21.07
C SER A 295 6.26 8.01 21.24
N ILE A 296 5.15 7.43 21.72
CA ILE A 296 3.91 8.18 22.04
C ILE A 296 3.69 8.41 23.54
N HIS A 297 4.64 8.01 24.39
CA HIS A 297 4.50 8.21 25.83
C HIS A 297 4.63 9.71 26.15
N PRO A 298 3.76 10.32 27.00
CA PRO A 298 3.75 11.77 27.22
C PRO A 298 5.10 12.37 27.66
N ILE A 299 5.92 11.58 28.35
CA ILE A 299 7.27 11.97 28.83
C ILE A 299 8.33 11.58 27.79
N TYR A 300 8.61 10.27 27.64
CA TYR A 300 9.67 9.78 26.75
C TYR A 300 9.49 10.13 25.27
N GLY A 301 8.25 10.27 24.78
CA GLY A 301 7.97 10.68 23.40
C GLY A 301 8.53 12.07 23.04
N GLN A 302 8.78 12.92 24.04
CA GLN A 302 9.39 14.25 23.89
C GLN A 302 10.92 14.24 24.13
N GLN A 303 11.48 13.13 24.62
CA GLN A 303 12.89 13.02 25.04
C GLN A 303 13.66 12.17 24.01
N GLN A 304 14.00 12.80 22.88
CA GLN A 304 14.59 12.14 21.72
C GLN A 304 15.86 11.34 22.03
N GLU A 305 16.71 11.81 22.94
CA GLU A 305 17.91 11.11 23.42
C GLU A 305 17.57 9.77 24.08
N LYS A 306 16.55 9.72 24.96
CA LYS A 306 16.15 8.47 25.63
C LYS A 306 15.51 7.48 24.66
N LEU A 307 14.73 7.96 23.69
CA LEU A 307 14.21 7.10 22.61
C LEU A 307 15.34 6.52 21.76
N GLU A 308 16.43 7.28 21.56
CA GLU A 308 17.62 6.80 20.85
C GLU A 308 18.38 5.75 21.67
N ASN A 309 18.61 5.98 22.97
CA ASN A 309 19.22 5.00 23.88
C ASN A 309 18.46 3.67 23.90
N LEU A 310 17.12 3.73 23.94
CA LEU A 310 16.27 2.54 23.80
C LEU A 310 16.45 1.89 22.43
N ARG A 311 16.44 2.66 21.34
CA ARG A 311 16.58 2.14 19.97
C ARG A 311 17.92 1.44 19.77
N GLU A 312 19.03 2.05 20.18
CA GLU A 312 20.38 1.49 20.07
C GLU A 312 20.56 0.24 20.94
N GLY A 313 20.05 0.25 22.18
CA GLY A 313 20.10 -0.91 23.06
C GLY A 313 19.31 -2.11 22.53
N LEU A 314 18.11 -1.85 21.97
CA LEU A 314 17.31 -2.88 21.29
C LEU A 314 18.01 -3.38 20.01
N GLU A 315 18.50 -2.49 19.15
CA GLU A 315 19.20 -2.84 17.91
C GLU A 315 20.43 -3.72 18.20
N LYS A 316 21.23 -3.35 19.21
CA LYS A 316 22.40 -4.12 19.65
C LYS A 316 22.02 -5.54 20.11
N ASN A 317 20.95 -5.70 20.88
CA ASN A 317 20.47 -7.03 21.29
C ASN A 317 19.92 -7.84 20.11
N LEU A 318 19.29 -7.20 19.12
CA LEU A 318 18.82 -7.86 17.89
C LEU A 318 19.99 -8.35 17.01
N ARG A 319 21.00 -7.49 16.75
CA ARG A 319 22.23 -7.87 16.02
C ARG A 319 22.99 -9.02 16.71
N LEU A 320 22.82 -9.22 18.02
CA LEU A 320 23.46 -10.25 18.84
C LEU A 320 22.50 -11.41 19.24
N SER A 321 21.31 -11.46 18.63
CA SER A 321 20.23 -12.41 18.96
C SER A 321 20.57 -13.90 18.81
N TRP A 322 21.63 -14.22 18.06
CA TRP A 322 22.16 -15.57 17.89
C TRP A 322 22.92 -16.11 19.12
N LYS A 323 23.26 -15.26 20.09
CA LYS A 323 23.97 -15.63 21.34
C LYS A 323 23.40 -15.01 22.62
N GLU A 324 22.65 -13.91 22.52
CA GLU A 324 22.08 -13.21 23.67
C GLU A 324 20.58 -13.50 23.79
N GLU A 325 20.09 -13.56 25.03
CA GLU A 325 18.65 -13.65 25.30
C GLU A 325 17.93 -12.35 24.93
N PRO A 326 16.60 -12.38 24.67
CA PRO A 326 15.82 -11.17 24.50
C PRO A 326 15.88 -10.31 25.77
N ILE A 327 16.24 -9.04 25.60
CA ILE A 327 16.21 -8.01 26.66
C ILE A 327 14.92 -8.06 27.50
N SER A 328 15.00 -8.00 28.82
CA SER A 328 13.79 -8.07 29.67
C SER A 328 12.95 -6.79 29.57
N VAL A 329 11.69 -6.83 30.03
CA VAL A 329 10.85 -5.62 30.12
C VAL A 329 11.46 -4.59 31.07
N ASN A 330 12.17 -5.02 32.12
CA ASN A 330 12.80 -4.12 33.07
C ASN A 330 14.04 -3.47 32.44
N ASP A 331 14.94 -4.25 31.84
CA ASP A 331 16.15 -3.72 31.19
C ASP A 331 15.79 -2.75 30.05
N ALA A 332 14.70 -3.03 29.31
CA ALA A 332 14.18 -2.12 28.28
C ALA A 332 13.60 -0.80 28.86
N LEU A 333 13.16 -0.77 30.12
CA LEU A 333 12.80 0.47 30.82
C LEU A 333 14.03 1.17 31.40
N GLU A 334 15.04 0.43 31.86
CA GLU A 334 16.32 1.00 32.32
C GLU A 334 17.08 1.71 31.17
N LEU A 335 16.98 1.21 29.93
CA LEU A 335 17.49 1.91 28.73
C LEU A 335 16.83 3.27 28.48
N LEU A 336 15.60 3.49 28.96
CA LEU A 336 14.95 4.80 28.90
C LEU A 336 15.41 5.67 30.08
N ASP A 337 15.31 5.16 31.31
CA ASP A 337 15.69 5.89 32.52
C ASP A 337 15.82 4.94 33.71
N SER A 338 16.99 4.93 34.37
CA SER A 338 17.29 4.03 35.50
C SER A 338 16.47 4.32 36.77
N ALA A 339 15.81 5.48 36.87
CA ALA A 339 15.08 5.88 38.06
C ALA A 339 13.57 5.59 38.02
N ALA A 340 12.99 5.23 36.86
CA ALA A 340 11.61 5.53 36.48
C ALA A 340 10.47 4.95 37.37
N PRO A 341 9.89 5.71 38.33
CA PRO A 341 8.75 5.26 39.14
C PRO A 341 7.42 5.55 38.43
N THR A 342 7.43 6.54 37.53
CA THR A 342 6.31 7.02 36.70
C THR A 342 5.98 6.08 35.54
N SER A 343 6.65 4.92 35.47
CA SER A 343 6.64 4.00 34.33
C SER A 343 5.48 3.01 34.34
N GLN A 344 4.61 2.96 35.37
CA GLN A 344 3.61 1.90 35.54
C GLN A 344 2.69 1.66 34.32
N ASN A 345 2.34 2.74 33.59
CA ASN A 345 1.60 2.64 32.33
C ASN A 345 2.47 2.07 31.18
N LEU A 346 3.73 2.49 31.07
CA LEU A 346 4.66 2.00 30.05
C LEU A 346 5.08 0.56 30.30
N PHE A 347 5.34 0.18 31.55
CA PHE A 347 5.55 -1.21 31.99
C PHE A 347 4.35 -2.08 31.62
N THR A 348 3.12 -1.60 31.83
CA THR A 348 1.91 -2.33 31.41
C THR A 348 1.85 -2.47 29.88
N ASN A 349 2.17 -1.42 29.13
CA ASN A 349 2.23 -1.46 27.67
C ASN A 349 3.31 -2.42 27.14
N PHE A 350 4.50 -2.44 27.74
CA PHE A 350 5.59 -3.36 27.37
C PHE A 350 5.23 -4.81 27.71
N ASN A 351 4.59 -5.07 28.86
CA ASN A 351 4.03 -6.39 29.17
C ASN A 351 2.94 -6.83 28.20
N VAL A 352 2.11 -5.92 27.69
CA VAL A 352 1.13 -6.23 26.62
C VAL A 352 1.86 -6.54 25.32
N ALA A 353 2.86 -5.75 24.93
CA ALA A 353 3.69 -5.97 23.74
C ALA A 353 4.39 -7.33 23.76
N ASP A 354 5.04 -7.66 24.88
CA ASP A 354 5.75 -8.93 25.14
C ASP A 354 4.84 -10.15 24.89
N ARG A 355 3.58 -10.09 25.37
CA ARG A 355 2.58 -11.16 25.20
C ARG A 355 2.04 -11.30 23.78
N ILE A 356 1.83 -10.19 23.06
CA ILE A 356 1.22 -10.24 21.71
C ILE A 356 2.26 -10.46 20.60
N ALA A 357 3.53 -10.10 20.83
CA ALA A 357 4.58 -10.19 19.82
C ALA A 357 4.75 -11.59 19.17
N PRO A 358 4.75 -12.71 19.92
CA PRO A 358 4.91 -14.04 19.31
C PRO A 358 3.82 -14.36 18.31
N LEU A 359 2.56 -14.07 18.66
CA LEU A 359 1.39 -14.34 17.82
C LEU A 359 1.25 -13.37 16.65
N LEU A 360 1.80 -12.16 16.75
CA LEU A 360 1.90 -11.24 15.63
C LEU A 360 3.01 -11.65 14.64
N ALA A 361 4.12 -12.22 15.13
CA ALA A 361 5.17 -12.75 14.27
C ALA A 361 4.75 -14.06 13.56
N SER A 362 4.11 -15.00 14.28
CA SER A 362 3.79 -16.34 13.77
C SER A 362 2.49 -16.44 12.94
N SER A 363 1.54 -15.52 13.13
CA SER A 363 0.24 -15.57 12.43
C SER A 363 0.38 -15.28 10.94
N LYS A 364 -0.09 -16.19 10.09
CA LYS A 364 -0.12 -16.06 8.61
C LYS A 364 -0.83 -14.80 8.09
N ASN A 365 -1.71 -14.19 8.90
CA ASN A 365 -2.45 -12.97 8.54
C ASN A 365 -1.72 -11.68 8.96
N VAL A 366 -0.56 -11.80 9.63
CA VAL A 366 0.24 -10.69 10.14
C VAL A 366 1.71 -10.80 9.72
N GLU A 367 2.35 -11.95 9.89
CA GLU A 367 3.75 -12.24 9.56
C GLU A 367 4.75 -11.15 10.02
N GLY A 368 4.52 -10.60 11.22
CA GLY A 368 5.33 -9.50 11.78
C GLY A 368 5.21 -8.15 11.05
N ASN A 369 4.35 -8.02 10.02
CA ASN A 369 4.27 -6.87 9.14
C ASN A 369 4.08 -5.53 9.92
N PRO A 370 5.04 -4.57 9.84
CA PRO A 370 5.05 -3.38 10.70
C PRO A 370 3.81 -2.53 10.56
N ARG A 371 3.30 -2.39 9.33
CA ARG A 371 2.10 -1.61 9.04
C ARG A 371 0.86 -2.24 9.66
N ILE A 372 0.76 -3.57 9.58
CA ILE A 372 -0.31 -4.34 10.23
C ILE A 372 -0.24 -4.22 11.76
N VAL A 373 0.95 -4.36 12.35
CA VAL A 373 1.20 -4.24 13.80
C VAL A 373 0.84 -2.83 14.30
N LYS A 374 1.34 -1.79 13.64
CA LYS A 374 1.04 -0.38 13.97
C LYS A 374 -0.46 -0.08 13.86
N ARG A 375 -1.14 -0.56 12.81
CA ARG A 375 -2.59 -0.43 12.66
C ARG A 375 -3.36 -1.13 13.78
N MET A 376 -2.94 -2.33 14.22
CA MET A 376 -3.56 -3.01 15.35
C MET A 376 -3.36 -2.25 16.67
N LEU A 377 -2.18 -1.70 16.93
CA LEU A 377 -1.96 -0.84 18.10
C LEU A 377 -2.86 0.40 18.08
N ASN A 378 -3.10 1.01 16.91
CA ASN A 378 -4.08 2.09 16.78
C ASN A 378 -5.50 1.64 17.16
N VAL A 379 -5.94 0.44 16.79
CA VAL A 379 -7.24 -0.11 17.22
C VAL A 379 -7.30 -0.28 18.74
N ILE A 380 -6.25 -0.86 19.33
CA ILE A 380 -6.16 -1.05 20.79
C ILE A 380 -6.19 0.31 21.51
N SER A 381 -5.45 1.31 21.01
CA SER A 381 -5.43 2.67 21.56
C SER A 381 -6.82 3.32 21.49
N MET A 382 -7.51 3.25 20.35
CA MET A 382 -8.88 3.80 20.21
C MET A 382 -9.86 3.09 21.15
N ARG A 383 -9.80 1.76 21.22
CA ARG A 383 -10.63 0.95 22.13
C ARG A 383 -10.42 1.34 23.58
N ASN A 384 -9.17 1.48 24.01
CA ASN A 384 -8.85 1.86 25.37
C ASN A 384 -9.33 3.29 25.71
N MET A 385 -9.24 4.23 24.76
CA MET A 385 -9.79 5.58 24.92
C MET A 385 -11.33 5.55 25.07
N VAL A 386 -12.05 4.81 24.21
CA VAL A 386 -13.52 4.69 24.28
C VAL A 386 -13.95 3.96 25.55
N ALA A 387 -13.23 2.89 25.95
CA ALA A 387 -13.47 2.17 27.21
C ALA A 387 -13.34 3.11 28.42
N SER A 388 -12.27 3.88 28.48
CA SER A 388 -11.99 4.82 29.56
C SER A 388 -13.04 5.94 29.61
N ALA A 389 -13.38 6.53 28.47
CA ALA A 389 -14.38 7.60 28.37
C ALA A 389 -15.79 7.13 28.76
N ARG A 390 -16.13 5.87 28.47
CA ARG A 390 -17.42 5.22 28.83
C ARG A 390 -17.38 4.46 30.17
N GLN A 391 -16.28 4.54 30.93
CA GLN A 391 -16.06 3.84 32.20
C GLN A 391 -16.36 2.32 32.13
N MET A 392 -16.02 1.69 31.01
CA MET A 392 -16.32 0.27 30.77
C MET A 392 -15.41 -0.63 31.63
N PRO A 393 -15.92 -1.75 32.19
CA PRO A 393 -15.20 -2.60 33.15
C PRO A 393 -14.21 -3.57 32.47
N ILE A 394 -13.34 -3.04 31.61
CA ILE A 394 -12.39 -3.80 30.77
C ILE A 394 -11.03 -3.11 30.72
N ASP A 395 -9.96 -3.89 30.77
CA ASP A 395 -8.58 -3.39 30.79
C ASP A 395 -7.92 -3.46 29.40
N LEU A 396 -6.79 -2.77 29.27
CA LEU A 396 -5.96 -2.77 28.06
C LEU A 396 -5.56 -4.19 27.61
N LYS A 397 -5.36 -5.11 28.57
CA LYS A 397 -4.91 -6.48 28.31
C LYS A 397 -6.00 -7.31 27.65
N LEU A 398 -7.24 -7.23 28.13
CA LEU A 398 -8.42 -7.82 27.48
C LEU A 398 -8.66 -7.21 26.10
N ILE A 399 -8.56 -5.88 25.97
CA ILE A 399 -8.73 -5.18 24.69
C ILE A 399 -7.68 -5.65 23.66
N ALA A 400 -6.42 -5.80 24.08
CA ALA A 400 -5.33 -6.29 23.23
C ALA A 400 -5.51 -7.77 22.84
N LYS A 401 -5.87 -8.65 23.79
CA LYS A 401 -6.16 -10.07 23.53
C LYS A 401 -7.33 -10.21 22.53
N MET A 402 -8.39 -9.41 22.68
CA MET A 402 -9.52 -9.41 21.76
C MET A 402 -9.15 -8.90 20.36
N ALA A 403 -8.45 -7.76 20.28
CA ALA A 403 -8.00 -7.18 19.01
C ALA A 403 -7.03 -8.10 18.25
N LEU A 404 -6.21 -8.89 18.96
CA LEU A 404 -5.31 -9.89 18.38
C LEU A 404 -6.09 -11.01 17.67
N PHE A 405 -7.12 -11.59 18.33
CA PHE A 405 -7.98 -12.59 17.70
C PHE A 405 -8.64 -12.02 16.44
N GLU A 406 -9.27 -10.85 16.55
CA GLU A 406 -9.92 -10.20 15.42
C GLU A 406 -8.98 -9.88 14.25
N ARG A 407 -7.68 -9.71 14.53
CA ARG A 407 -6.69 -9.42 13.49
C ARG A 407 -6.14 -10.66 12.82
N CYS A 408 -5.99 -11.76 13.55
CA CYS A 408 -5.43 -13.01 13.07
C CYS A 408 -6.48 -13.96 12.47
N CYS A 409 -7.74 -13.85 12.86
CA CYS A 409 -8.85 -14.69 12.36
C CYS A 409 -9.68 -13.98 11.27
N ASP A 410 -10.35 -14.76 10.42
CA ASP A 410 -11.26 -14.25 9.40
C ASP A 410 -12.64 -13.85 9.95
N SER A 411 -13.50 -13.28 9.09
CA SER A 411 -14.82 -12.78 9.49
C SER A 411 -15.75 -13.88 10.01
N LYS A 412 -15.58 -15.14 9.59
CA LYS A 412 -16.42 -16.27 10.05
C LYS A 412 -16.04 -16.62 11.48
N ALA A 413 -14.77 -16.90 11.73
CA ALA A 413 -14.26 -17.18 13.07
C ALA A 413 -14.55 -16.06 14.08
N VAL A 414 -14.44 -14.78 13.67
CA VAL A 414 -14.80 -13.61 14.49
C VAL A 414 -16.32 -13.51 14.73
N SER A 415 -17.15 -13.88 13.76
CA SER A 415 -18.61 -13.91 13.96
C SER A 415 -19.02 -15.02 14.93
N THR A 416 -18.43 -16.22 14.82
CA THR A 416 -18.61 -17.31 15.80
C THR A 416 -18.22 -16.84 17.21
N LEU A 417 -17.08 -16.17 17.37
CA LEU A 417 -16.65 -15.58 18.64
C LEU A 417 -17.71 -14.62 19.24
N TYR A 418 -18.25 -13.72 18.42
CA TYR A 418 -19.28 -12.80 18.89
C TYR A 418 -20.61 -13.50 19.20
N ASN A 419 -20.96 -14.55 18.45
CA ASN A 419 -22.18 -15.31 18.68
C ASN A 419 -22.11 -16.08 20.00
N GLU A 420 -21.01 -16.78 20.28
CA GLU A 420 -20.77 -17.44 21.57
C GLU A 420 -20.92 -16.46 22.76
N ILE A 421 -20.32 -15.28 22.65
CA ILE A 421 -20.41 -14.23 23.69
C ILE A 421 -21.87 -13.75 23.88
N ASN A 422 -22.58 -13.45 22.78
CA ASN A 422 -23.94 -12.90 22.86
C ASN A 422 -25.02 -13.96 23.15
N ALA A 423 -24.75 -15.25 22.93
CA ALA A 423 -25.66 -16.34 23.26
C ALA A 423 -25.85 -16.56 24.78
N THR A 424 -24.90 -16.07 25.59
CA THR A 424 -24.96 -16.14 27.05
C THR A 424 -25.57 -14.86 27.65
N ALA A 425 -26.59 -15.01 28.50
CA ALA A 425 -27.33 -13.89 29.09
C ALA A 425 -26.48 -13.03 30.04
N ASP A 426 -25.41 -13.59 30.63
CA ASP A 426 -24.44 -12.93 31.49
C ASP A 426 -23.13 -12.54 30.77
N GLY A 427 -23.00 -12.89 29.48
CA GLY A 427 -21.81 -12.63 28.68
C GLY A 427 -20.60 -13.52 29.00
N LYS A 428 -20.81 -14.70 29.61
CA LYS A 428 -19.75 -15.62 30.08
C LYS A 428 -19.83 -16.99 29.37
N PRO A 429 -19.26 -17.15 28.16
CA PRO A 429 -19.33 -18.42 27.45
C PRO A 429 -18.55 -19.54 28.13
N GLU A 430 -19.24 -20.63 28.47
CA GLU A 430 -18.64 -21.86 29.04
C GLU A 430 -17.60 -22.50 28.10
N ILE A 431 -17.64 -22.20 26.78
CA ILE A 431 -16.61 -22.64 25.84
C ILE A 431 -15.20 -22.16 26.23
N PHE A 432 -15.04 -20.91 26.70
CA PHE A 432 -13.72 -20.44 27.13
C PHE A 432 -13.21 -21.16 28.36
N LYS A 433 -14.09 -21.50 29.30
CA LYS A 433 -13.72 -22.26 30.50
C LYS A 433 -13.26 -23.67 30.15
N LYS A 434 -13.88 -24.32 29.16
CA LYS A 434 -13.44 -25.62 28.62
C LYS A 434 -12.09 -25.49 27.92
N LEU A 435 -11.95 -24.56 26.97
CA LEU A 435 -10.70 -24.35 26.23
C LEU A 435 -9.53 -23.90 27.14
N GLU A 436 -9.80 -23.11 28.18
CA GLU A 436 -8.81 -22.70 29.17
C GLU A 436 -8.43 -23.83 30.15
N SER A 437 -9.26 -24.86 30.29
CA SER A 437 -8.93 -26.06 31.07
C SER A 437 -8.07 -27.08 30.32
N SER A 438 -8.02 -26.99 28.98
CA SER A 438 -7.22 -27.88 28.12
C SER A 438 -5.98 -27.19 27.52
N LYS A 439 -5.39 -26.22 28.23
CA LYS A 439 -4.18 -25.48 27.77
C LYS A 439 -2.92 -26.34 27.67
N GLU A 440 -2.90 -27.51 28.32
CA GLU A 440 -1.76 -28.43 28.34
C GLU A 440 -1.95 -29.65 27.41
N ASP A 441 -3.15 -29.85 26.86
CA ASP A 441 -3.51 -30.96 25.97
C ASP A 441 -4.15 -30.44 24.67
N PHE A 442 -3.35 -30.44 23.60
CA PHE A 442 -3.78 -30.01 22.28
C PHE A 442 -4.85 -30.94 21.67
N GLU A 443 -4.80 -32.25 21.92
CA GLU A 443 -5.79 -33.19 21.36
C GLU A 443 -7.16 -33.02 22.03
N GLN A 444 -7.19 -32.72 23.33
CA GLN A 444 -8.42 -32.40 24.04
C GLN A 444 -8.95 -31.03 23.59
N PHE A 445 -8.07 -30.04 23.43
CA PHE A 445 -8.42 -28.71 22.94
C PHE A 445 -9.02 -28.75 21.52
N GLU A 446 -8.42 -29.49 20.59
CA GLU A 446 -8.88 -29.61 19.21
C GLU A 446 -10.31 -30.17 19.12
N LYS A 447 -10.67 -31.13 19.98
CA LYS A 447 -12.03 -31.71 20.08
C LYS A 447 -13.08 -30.74 20.62
N LEU A 448 -12.66 -29.62 21.22
CA LEU A 448 -13.54 -28.59 21.80
C LEU A 448 -13.70 -27.34 20.91
N LEU A 449 -12.96 -27.25 19.80
CA LEU A 449 -13.02 -26.11 18.89
C LEU A 449 -14.28 -26.12 18.01
N PRO A 450 -14.91 -24.94 17.76
CA PRO A 450 -15.89 -24.78 16.70
C PRO A 450 -15.29 -25.08 15.32
N SER A 451 -16.10 -25.56 14.38
CA SER A 451 -15.63 -25.92 13.03
C SER A 451 -15.04 -24.73 12.26
N GLU A 452 -15.56 -23.53 12.50
CA GLU A 452 -15.07 -22.27 11.92
C GLU A 452 -13.68 -21.86 12.46
N TRP A 453 -13.22 -22.48 13.55
CA TRP A 453 -11.96 -22.17 14.23
C TRP A 453 -10.83 -23.17 13.90
N ASP A 454 -11.12 -24.35 13.32
CA ASP A 454 -10.13 -25.39 13.01
C ASP A 454 -8.94 -24.89 12.19
N LYS A 455 -9.19 -24.08 11.16
CA LYS A 455 -8.17 -23.41 10.32
C LYS A 455 -7.13 -22.61 11.14
N TYR A 456 -7.50 -22.18 12.34
CA TYR A 456 -6.71 -21.33 13.24
C TYR A 456 -6.29 -22.04 14.53
N LYS A 457 -6.50 -23.36 14.66
CA LYS A 457 -6.32 -24.11 15.93
C LYS A 457 -5.03 -23.83 16.69
N TRP A 458 -3.88 -23.83 16.02
CA TRP A 458 -2.58 -23.50 16.63
C TRP A 458 -2.55 -22.07 17.19
N PHE A 459 -2.99 -21.08 16.42
CA PHE A 459 -3.09 -19.70 16.87
C PHE A 459 -4.06 -19.54 18.05
N ILE A 460 -5.20 -20.25 18.03
CA ILE A 460 -6.20 -20.14 19.10
C ILE A 460 -5.72 -20.84 20.39
N PHE A 461 -4.94 -21.93 20.28
CA PHE A 461 -4.30 -22.61 21.40
C PHE A 461 -3.30 -21.69 22.14
N ASP A 462 -2.43 -21.01 21.40
CA ASP A 462 -1.52 -20.02 21.96
C ASP A 462 -2.28 -18.79 22.51
N TRP A 463 -3.28 -18.32 21.77
CA TRP A 463 -4.09 -17.15 22.14
C TRP A 463 -4.92 -17.36 23.41
N ILE A 464 -5.54 -18.53 23.59
CA ILE A 464 -6.33 -18.82 24.80
C ILE A 464 -5.42 -18.91 26.02
N SER A 465 -4.17 -19.34 25.82
CA SER A 465 -3.14 -19.46 26.85
C SER A 465 -2.61 -18.11 27.34
N LEU A 466 -2.73 -17.03 26.55
CA LEU A 466 -2.37 -15.67 26.99
C LEU A 466 -3.18 -15.21 28.20
N GLU A 467 -2.51 -14.55 29.15
CA GLU A 467 -3.18 -13.81 30.23
C GLU A 467 -3.65 -12.42 29.75
N PRO A 468 -4.86 -11.95 30.12
CA PRO A 468 -5.77 -12.55 31.11
C PRO A 468 -6.66 -13.68 30.57
N ALA A 469 -7.02 -14.60 31.47
CA ALA A 469 -8.11 -15.55 31.27
C ALA A 469 -9.45 -14.85 30.93
N LEU A 470 -10.20 -15.43 29.99
CA LEU A 470 -11.50 -14.99 29.51
C LEU A 470 -12.66 -15.63 30.30
N SER A 471 -12.46 -16.80 30.89
CA SER A 471 -13.49 -17.48 31.68
C SER A 471 -14.01 -16.63 32.85
N ASN A 472 -15.29 -16.80 33.16
CA ASN A 472 -16.01 -16.13 34.27
C ASN A 472 -16.14 -14.59 34.17
N ARG A 473 -15.64 -13.96 33.10
CA ARG A 473 -15.76 -12.51 32.84
C ARG A 473 -16.87 -12.21 31.83
N ASP A 474 -17.59 -11.10 32.01
CA ASP A 474 -18.53 -10.60 31.00
C ASP A 474 -17.75 -9.99 29.82
N LEU A 475 -17.84 -10.64 28.66
CA LEU A 475 -17.11 -10.24 27.45
C LEU A 475 -17.94 -9.34 26.51
N ARG A 476 -19.22 -9.07 26.81
CA ARG A 476 -20.07 -8.21 25.98
C ARG A 476 -19.53 -6.78 25.83
N PRO A 477 -18.89 -6.14 26.84
CA PRO A 477 -18.23 -4.85 26.66
C PRO A 477 -17.14 -4.86 25.58
N LEU A 478 -16.40 -5.98 25.42
CA LEU A 478 -15.42 -6.12 24.36
C LEU A 478 -16.10 -6.21 22.99
N VAL A 479 -17.14 -7.03 22.84
CA VAL A 479 -17.89 -7.13 21.57
C VAL A 479 -18.55 -5.80 21.19
N TYR A 480 -19.05 -5.03 22.17
CA TYR A 480 -19.59 -3.69 21.95
C TYR A 480 -18.52 -2.72 21.45
N LEU A 481 -17.37 -2.63 22.14
CA LEU A 481 -16.22 -1.88 21.62
C LEU A 481 -15.85 -2.33 20.22
N SER A 482 -15.78 -3.64 19.97
CA SER A 482 -15.34 -4.16 18.68
C SER A 482 -16.27 -3.80 17.54
N LYS A 483 -17.57 -3.56 17.80
CA LYS A 483 -18.55 -3.03 16.82
C LYS A 483 -18.46 -1.51 16.66
N GLU A 484 -18.28 -0.77 17.75
CA GLU A 484 -18.24 0.71 17.78
C GLU A 484 -16.92 1.28 17.26
N THR A 485 -15.82 0.58 17.50
CA THR A 485 -14.45 1.02 17.20
C THR A 485 -13.81 0.12 16.13
N VAL A 486 -14.61 -0.50 15.26
CA VAL A 486 -14.05 -1.00 13.99
C VAL A 486 -13.36 0.23 13.39
N PRO A 487 -12.02 0.27 13.22
CA PRO A 487 -11.46 1.20 12.23
C PRO A 487 -12.19 0.90 10.93
N LEU A 488 -12.15 1.77 9.93
CA LEU A 488 -12.58 1.41 8.59
C LEU A 488 -11.66 0.28 8.04
N ARG A 489 -11.91 -0.98 8.49
CA ARG A 489 -11.82 -2.15 7.65
C ARG A 489 -12.52 -1.71 6.38
N VAL A 490 -11.92 -2.03 5.25
CA VAL A 490 -12.71 -2.23 4.04
C VAL A 490 -13.53 -3.50 4.28
N ILE A 491 -14.52 -3.37 5.18
CA ILE A 491 -15.71 -4.20 5.16
C ILE A 491 -16.25 -3.93 3.77
N SER A 492 -16.52 -4.99 3.02
CA SER A 492 -17.45 -4.97 1.89
C SER A 492 -18.83 -4.53 2.39
N LYS A 493 -18.97 -3.22 2.60
CA LYS A 493 -20.16 -2.42 2.93
C LYS A 493 -21.23 -3.16 3.76
N GLY A 494 -20.85 -3.77 4.88
CA GLY A 494 -21.78 -4.39 5.84
C GLY A 494 -22.60 -5.57 5.29
N LEU A 495 -22.10 -6.23 4.24
CA LEU A 495 -22.71 -7.40 3.60
C LEU A 495 -22.07 -8.71 4.11
N SER A 496 -22.89 -9.76 4.18
CA SER A 496 -22.44 -11.15 4.21
C SER A 496 -21.62 -11.52 2.96
N GLU A 497 -20.87 -12.62 3.02
CA GLU A 497 -20.09 -13.09 1.88
C GLU A 497 -20.94 -13.38 0.63
N PRO A 498 -22.11 -14.07 0.69
CA PRO A 498 -22.99 -14.25 -0.45
C PRO A 498 -23.52 -12.93 -1.01
N ALA A 499 -23.95 -12.00 -0.14
CA ALA A 499 -24.44 -10.69 -0.56
C ALA A 499 -23.33 -9.83 -1.20
N SER A 500 -22.10 -9.91 -0.70
CA SER A 500 -20.92 -9.24 -1.29
C SER A 500 -20.56 -9.79 -2.67
N GLN A 501 -20.62 -11.12 -2.85
CA GLN A 501 -20.43 -11.75 -4.16
C GLN A 501 -21.55 -11.34 -5.12
N ALA A 502 -22.80 -11.33 -4.66
CA ALA A 502 -23.95 -10.89 -5.44
C ALA A 502 -23.85 -9.42 -5.86
N PHE A 503 -23.48 -8.52 -4.93
CA PHE A 503 -23.22 -7.11 -5.21
C PHE A 503 -22.22 -6.92 -6.36
N ASN A 504 -21.04 -7.56 -6.25
CA ASN A 504 -19.99 -7.44 -7.26
C ASN A 504 -20.39 -8.00 -8.63
N LEU A 505 -21.19 -9.08 -8.66
CA LEU A 505 -21.69 -9.67 -9.91
C LEU A 505 -22.81 -8.81 -10.55
N LEU A 506 -23.75 -8.31 -9.74
CA LEU A 506 -24.85 -7.45 -10.19
C LEU A 506 -24.32 -6.13 -10.74
N LEU A 507 -23.32 -5.53 -10.10
CA LEU A 507 -22.68 -4.29 -10.58
C LEU A 507 -22.04 -4.45 -11.97
N ARG A 508 -21.51 -5.64 -12.28
CA ARG A 508 -20.92 -5.99 -13.59
C ARG A 508 -21.94 -6.57 -14.59
N THR A 509 -23.20 -6.73 -14.19
CA THR A 509 -24.24 -7.34 -15.03
C THR A 509 -24.85 -6.29 -15.97
N ASN A 510 -24.68 -6.50 -17.28
CA ASN A 510 -25.16 -5.59 -18.31
C ASN A 510 -26.47 -6.07 -18.97
N LYS A 511 -26.82 -7.36 -18.85
CA LYS A 511 -28.02 -7.98 -19.44
C LYS A 511 -29.03 -8.40 -18.36
N VAL A 512 -30.29 -8.02 -18.54
CA VAL A 512 -31.42 -8.38 -17.67
C VAL A 512 -31.79 -9.87 -17.78
N SER A 513 -31.29 -10.59 -18.79
CA SER A 513 -31.48 -12.03 -18.96
C SER A 513 -30.36 -12.90 -18.35
N SER A 514 -29.50 -12.33 -17.49
CA SER A 514 -28.35 -13.03 -16.92
C SER A 514 -28.77 -14.08 -15.88
N ARG A 515 -28.67 -15.38 -16.23
CA ARG A 515 -28.92 -16.49 -15.30
C ARG A 515 -28.00 -16.46 -14.06
N ALA A 516 -26.75 -16.06 -14.24
CA ALA A 516 -25.79 -15.93 -13.14
C ALA A 516 -26.20 -14.82 -12.15
N ALA A 517 -26.80 -13.72 -12.64
CA ALA A 517 -27.32 -12.66 -11.79
C ALA A 517 -28.56 -13.10 -11.00
N LEU A 518 -29.48 -13.84 -11.63
CA LEU A 518 -30.64 -14.43 -10.94
C LEU A 518 -30.22 -15.42 -9.85
N GLN A 519 -29.26 -16.30 -10.15
CA GLN A 519 -28.67 -17.19 -9.14
C GLN A 519 -28.03 -16.40 -7.99
N ALA A 520 -27.27 -15.34 -8.30
CA ALA A 520 -26.68 -14.48 -7.27
C ALA A 520 -27.70 -13.75 -6.40
N ILE A 521 -28.89 -13.39 -6.93
CA ILE A 521 -29.98 -12.79 -6.14
C ILE A 521 -30.63 -13.84 -5.21
N SER A 522 -30.73 -15.10 -5.66
CA SER A 522 -31.32 -16.18 -4.87
C SER A 522 -30.50 -16.57 -3.64
N ILE A 523 -29.20 -16.27 -3.61
CA ILE A 523 -28.29 -16.55 -2.48
C ILE A 523 -28.07 -15.35 -1.54
N ILE A 524 -28.70 -14.20 -1.78
CA ILE A 524 -28.67 -13.07 -0.85
C ILE A 524 -29.51 -13.44 0.39
N PRO A 525 -28.97 -13.35 1.63
CA PRO A 525 -29.75 -13.59 2.83
C PRO A 525 -30.86 -12.54 3.02
N ASP A 526 -32.02 -12.98 3.49
CA ASP A 526 -33.17 -12.12 3.72
C ASP A 526 -32.84 -11.00 4.73
N GLY A 527 -33.12 -9.76 4.34
CA GLY A 527 -32.77 -8.54 5.10
C GLY A 527 -31.47 -7.86 4.64
N GLU A 528 -30.70 -8.44 3.72
CA GLU A 528 -29.53 -7.80 3.11
C GLU A 528 -29.77 -7.23 1.70
N GLU A 529 -30.88 -7.56 1.05
CA GLU A 529 -31.21 -7.13 -0.32
C GLU A 529 -31.32 -5.60 -0.42
N MET A 530 -31.95 -4.97 0.58
CA MET A 530 -32.00 -3.50 0.68
C MET A 530 -30.63 -2.86 0.86
N LYS A 531 -29.68 -3.57 1.49
CA LYS A 531 -28.29 -3.08 1.54
C LYS A 531 -27.69 -3.21 0.14
N VAL A 532 -27.67 -4.41 -0.45
CA VAL A 532 -27.12 -4.66 -1.79
C VAL A 532 -27.64 -3.67 -2.82
N MET A 533 -28.96 -3.42 -2.83
CA MET A 533 -29.60 -2.40 -3.67
C MET A 533 -28.98 -1.01 -3.45
N GLY A 534 -29.01 -0.49 -2.22
CA GLY A 534 -28.43 0.81 -1.88
C GLY A 534 -26.97 0.97 -2.34
N LEU A 535 -26.16 -0.09 -2.23
CA LEU A 535 -24.76 -0.04 -2.65
C LEU A 535 -24.56 -0.02 -4.18
N ILE A 536 -25.47 -0.63 -4.95
CA ILE A 536 -25.46 -0.53 -6.42
C ILE A 536 -25.93 0.88 -6.84
N LEU A 537 -26.94 1.43 -6.16
CA LEU A 537 -27.43 2.79 -6.40
C LEU A 537 -26.38 3.86 -6.05
N ASP A 538 -25.60 3.69 -4.98
CA ASP A 538 -24.43 4.53 -4.67
C ASP A 538 -23.43 4.60 -5.83
N GLU A 539 -23.14 3.46 -6.46
CA GLU A 539 -22.17 3.39 -7.55
C GLU A 539 -22.75 3.99 -8.84
N LEU A 540 -24.03 3.74 -9.10
CA LEU A 540 -24.78 4.38 -10.19
C LEU A 540 -24.82 5.91 -10.02
N ARG A 541 -24.90 6.44 -8.79
CA ARG A 541 -24.91 7.88 -8.50
C ARG A 541 -23.63 8.60 -8.95
N LYS A 542 -22.51 7.87 -9.10
CA LYS A 542 -21.24 8.41 -9.64
C LYS A 542 -21.25 8.57 -11.16
N SER A 543 -22.22 7.98 -11.86
CA SER A 543 -22.33 8.10 -13.32
C SER A 543 -22.85 9.48 -13.70
N SER A 544 -22.01 10.29 -14.35
CA SER A 544 -22.36 11.64 -14.82
C SER A 544 -23.11 11.66 -16.16
N ASN A 545 -23.11 10.55 -16.91
CA ASN A 545 -23.79 10.43 -18.20
C ASN A 545 -24.91 9.38 -18.16
N TRP A 546 -26.12 9.82 -18.48
CA TRP A 546 -27.35 9.01 -18.51
C TRP A 546 -27.99 8.94 -19.91
N ALA A 547 -27.26 9.35 -20.96
CA ALA A 547 -27.72 9.21 -22.34
C ALA A 547 -27.97 7.73 -22.71
N ASP A 548 -27.03 6.87 -22.31
CA ASP A 548 -27.08 5.42 -22.43
C ASP A 548 -27.34 4.75 -21.07
N LYS A 549 -27.55 3.43 -21.11
CA LYS A 549 -27.76 2.59 -19.93
C LYS A 549 -26.42 2.34 -19.19
N PRO A 550 -26.24 2.83 -17.95
CA PRO A 550 -24.98 2.66 -17.23
C PRO A 550 -24.77 1.23 -16.72
N ASN A 551 -23.50 0.88 -16.50
CA ASN A 551 -23.10 -0.37 -15.84
C ASN A 551 -23.70 -0.42 -14.42
N GLY A 552 -24.14 -1.59 -13.99
CA GLY A 552 -24.88 -1.78 -12.74
C GLY A 552 -26.40 -1.60 -12.85
N TYR A 553 -26.92 -0.90 -13.87
CA TYR A 553 -28.36 -0.75 -14.07
C TYR A 553 -29.07 -2.09 -14.17
N ALA A 554 -28.54 -3.02 -14.97
CA ALA A 554 -29.23 -4.29 -15.21
C ALA A 554 -29.23 -5.19 -13.96
N GLY A 555 -28.21 -5.08 -13.10
CA GLY A 555 -28.19 -5.71 -11.78
C GLY A 555 -29.19 -5.10 -10.81
N ALA A 556 -29.24 -3.77 -10.69
CA ALA A 556 -30.22 -3.08 -9.86
C ALA A 556 -31.66 -3.38 -10.29
N PHE A 557 -31.96 -3.32 -11.59
CA PHE A 557 -33.29 -3.61 -12.12
C PHE A 557 -33.70 -5.08 -11.89
N LEU A 558 -32.78 -6.03 -12.04
CA LEU A 558 -33.03 -7.44 -11.72
C LEU A 558 -33.34 -7.63 -10.23
N LEU A 559 -32.57 -7.00 -9.33
CA LEU A 559 -32.81 -7.09 -7.89
C LEU A 559 -34.19 -6.52 -7.50
N ALA A 560 -34.59 -5.38 -8.09
CA ALA A 560 -35.92 -4.78 -7.88
C ALA A 560 -37.07 -5.64 -8.41
N LYS A 561 -36.83 -6.39 -9.48
CA LYS A 561 -37.84 -7.30 -10.06
C LYS A 561 -38.08 -8.51 -9.14
N GLU A 562 -37.02 -9.18 -8.72
CA GLU A 562 -37.05 -10.43 -7.95
C GLU A 562 -37.32 -10.23 -6.43
N ARG A 563 -36.96 -9.07 -5.85
CA ARG A 563 -37.08 -8.79 -4.40
C ARG A 563 -37.89 -7.53 -4.15
N GLU A 564 -39.14 -7.69 -3.71
CA GLU A 564 -40.15 -6.62 -3.65
C GLU A 564 -39.75 -5.48 -2.71
N GLU A 565 -39.05 -5.80 -1.62
CA GLU A 565 -38.55 -4.92 -0.57
C GLU A 565 -37.60 -3.84 -1.11
N THR A 566 -36.95 -4.11 -2.24
CA THR A 566 -35.95 -3.21 -2.84
C THR A 566 -36.53 -2.22 -3.85
N ARG A 567 -37.78 -2.44 -4.29
CA ARG A 567 -38.49 -1.58 -5.27
C ARG A 567 -38.63 -0.11 -4.84
N PRO A 568 -38.92 0.23 -3.56
CA PRO A 568 -39.03 1.62 -3.13
C PRO A 568 -37.73 2.41 -3.29
N GLN A 569 -36.58 1.79 -2.97
CA GLN A 569 -35.26 2.42 -3.12
C GLN A 569 -34.93 2.66 -4.60
N PHE A 570 -35.19 1.66 -5.46
CA PHE A 570 -34.99 1.77 -6.90
C PHE A 570 -35.85 2.91 -7.50
N LYS A 571 -37.15 2.96 -7.16
CA LYS A 571 -38.05 4.07 -7.57
C LYS A 571 -37.53 5.43 -7.15
N ALA A 572 -37.22 5.61 -5.86
CA ALA A 572 -36.80 6.89 -5.30
C ALA A 572 -35.54 7.40 -5.99
N PHE A 573 -34.53 6.55 -6.15
CA PHE A 573 -33.28 6.89 -6.81
C PHE A 573 -33.47 7.31 -8.27
N PHE A 574 -34.18 6.52 -9.09
CA PHE A 574 -34.37 6.89 -10.50
C PHE A 574 -35.27 8.12 -10.70
N SER A 575 -36.18 8.40 -9.77
CA SER A 575 -36.95 9.64 -9.75
C SER A 575 -36.09 10.87 -9.40
N GLU A 576 -35.10 10.69 -8.53
CA GLU A 576 -34.13 11.73 -8.14
C GLU A 576 -33.12 12.04 -9.26
N VAL A 577 -32.43 11.01 -9.79
CA VAL A 577 -31.35 11.21 -10.77
C VAL A 577 -31.84 11.37 -12.22
N MET A 578 -33.09 10.97 -12.51
CA MET A 578 -33.68 11.09 -13.85
C MET A 578 -35.13 11.62 -13.83
N PRO A 579 -35.37 12.88 -13.41
CA PRO A 579 -36.71 13.47 -13.31
C PRO A 579 -37.48 13.50 -14.64
N ILE A 580 -36.77 13.49 -15.77
CA ILE A 580 -37.33 13.31 -17.12
C ILE A 580 -36.84 11.96 -17.66
N PRO A 581 -37.65 10.89 -17.61
CA PRO A 581 -37.18 9.55 -17.92
C PRO A 581 -36.75 9.39 -19.39
N LYS A 582 -35.53 8.88 -19.61
CA LYS A 582 -34.94 8.69 -20.95
C LYS A 582 -35.62 7.54 -21.71
N PRO A 583 -35.58 7.50 -23.06
CA PRO A 583 -36.28 6.51 -23.86
C PRO A 583 -35.91 5.05 -23.53
N TRP A 584 -34.62 4.78 -23.29
CA TRP A 584 -34.14 3.44 -22.92
C TRP A 584 -34.71 2.99 -21.56
N PHE A 585 -34.77 3.91 -20.59
CA PHE A 585 -35.28 3.63 -19.25
C PHE A 585 -36.79 3.37 -19.30
N LYS A 586 -37.57 4.26 -19.94
CA LYS A 586 -39.01 4.09 -20.19
C LYS A 586 -39.33 2.76 -20.85
N THR A 587 -38.53 2.33 -21.83
CA THR A 587 -38.70 1.04 -22.51
C THR A 587 -38.46 -0.14 -21.56
N SER A 588 -37.46 -0.04 -20.67
CA SER A 588 -37.12 -1.14 -19.74
C SER A 588 -38.07 -1.33 -18.56
N VAL A 589 -38.80 -0.29 -18.14
CA VAL A 589 -39.77 -0.34 -17.03
C VAL A 589 -41.23 -0.41 -17.49
N LYS A 590 -41.47 -0.42 -18.81
CA LYS A 590 -42.81 -0.33 -19.42
C LYS A 590 -43.75 -1.45 -18.96
N ASP A 591 -43.23 -2.67 -18.89
CA ASP A 591 -44.00 -3.88 -18.60
C ASP A 591 -44.05 -4.21 -17.10
N GLU A 592 -43.41 -3.39 -16.25
CA GLU A 592 -43.32 -3.57 -14.81
C GLU A 592 -44.41 -2.76 -14.09
N SER A 593 -45.54 -3.40 -13.76
CA SER A 593 -46.68 -2.76 -13.08
C SER A 593 -46.31 -2.11 -11.74
N TRP A 594 -45.34 -2.69 -11.02
CA TRP A 594 -44.84 -2.14 -9.76
C TRP A 594 -44.09 -0.82 -9.93
N PHE A 595 -43.58 -0.47 -11.12
CA PHE A 595 -42.87 0.79 -11.37
C PHE A 595 -43.82 1.94 -11.75
N ASN A 596 -44.89 1.64 -12.51
CA ASN A 596 -45.77 2.65 -13.11
C ASN A 596 -46.97 3.07 -12.22
N ASN A 597 -47.13 2.45 -11.05
CA ASN A 597 -48.11 2.80 -10.01
C ASN A 597 -47.50 3.66 -8.89
#